data_AF-A0A2K2TRE9-F1
#
_entry.id   AF-A0A2K2TRE9-F1
#
_cell.length_a   1.000
_cell.length_b   1.000
_cell.length_c   1.000
_cell.angle_alpha   90.00
_cell.angle_beta   90.00
_cell.angle_gamma   90.00
#
_symmetry.space_group_name_H-M   'P 1'
#
loop_
_entity.id
_entity.type
_entity.pdbx_description
1 polymer ?
#
loop_
_entity_poly.entity_id
_entity_poly.type
_entity_poly.pdbx_seq_one_letter_code
_entity_poly.pdbx_strand_id
1 'polypeptide(L)'
;MGGKTGQKKKIFTDNVKAGLLRWWIAGMCYFFIGFGTQAGLFRDPIDLIFFLGVGIGLVTIVVYNPIAYGMFDIVKRGQISNKAYYERKGWQNAIYRLAEIFKSMILVGLVYLTYQGFNLLLNQICGLPAETVLIPGEPFGFATLYLIYYQMVSGLADTVREARGKGGQQHE
;
A
#
# COMPACT_ATOMS: atom_id res chain seq x y z
N MET A 1 -4.67 11.06 -46.31
CA MET A 1 -5.75 10.20 -45.74
C MET A 1 -5.40 9.89 -44.29
N GLY A 2 -6.13 10.51 -43.36
CA GLY A 2 -5.88 10.36 -41.91
C GLY A 2 -6.49 9.07 -41.37
N GLY A 3 -5.65 8.13 -40.98
CA GLY A 3 -6.05 6.95 -40.23
C GLY A 3 -6.21 7.29 -38.75
N LYS A 4 -7.44 7.59 -38.33
CA LYS A 4 -7.81 7.65 -36.90
C LYS A 4 -7.72 6.23 -36.33
N THR A 5 -6.59 5.89 -35.71
CA THR A 5 -6.48 4.71 -34.84
C THR A 5 -7.47 4.85 -33.69
N GLY A 6 -8.47 3.98 -33.67
CA GLY A 6 -9.43 3.87 -32.57
C GLY A 6 -8.73 3.58 -31.26
N GLN A 7 -8.44 4.61 -30.47
CA GLN A 7 -8.20 4.44 -29.05
C GLN A 7 -9.52 3.95 -28.43
N LYS A 8 -9.63 2.64 -28.22
CA LYS A 8 -10.65 2.07 -27.34
C LYS A 8 -10.56 2.84 -26.03
N LYS A 9 -11.59 3.62 -25.73
CA LYS A 9 -11.71 4.40 -24.49
C LYS A 9 -11.67 3.40 -23.33
N LYS A 10 -10.50 3.21 -22.70
CA LYS A 10 -10.34 2.30 -21.56
C LYS A 10 -11.24 2.85 -20.44
N ILE A 11 -12.33 2.13 -20.13
CA ILE A 11 -13.33 2.54 -19.11
C ILE A 11 -12.66 2.71 -17.73
N PHE A 12 -11.61 1.94 -17.45
CA PHE A 12 -10.76 2.09 -16.27
C PHE A 12 -9.34 2.46 -16.67
N THR A 13 -8.83 3.56 -16.11
CA THR A 13 -7.42 3.94 -16.18
C THR A 13 -6.58 2.82 -15.57
N ASP A 14 -5.45 2.46 -16.18
CA ASP A 14 -4.63 1.33 -15.73
C ASP A 14 -4.09 1.53 -14.29
N ASN A 15 -3.98 2.78 -13.83
CA ASN A 15 -3.71 3.12 -12.43
C ASN A 15 -4.81 2.66 -11.46
N VAL A 16 -6.10 2.68 -11.86
CA VAL A 16 -7.21 2.20 -11.03
C VAL A 16 -7.16 0.68 -10.91
N LYS A 17 -6.83 -0.03 -12.01
CA LYS A 17 -6.64 -1.48 -11.98
C LYS A 17 -5.46 -1.88 -11.09
N ALA A 18 -4.35 -1.14 -11.17
CA ALA A 18 -3.21 -1.35 -10.29
C ALA A 18 -3.54 -1.04 -8.82
N GLY A 19 -4.41 -0.06 -8.55
CA GLY A 19 -4.93 0.22 -7.21
C GLY A 19 -5.81 -0.92 -6.68
N LEU A 20 -6.73 -1.42 -7.51
CA LEU A 20 -7.62 -2.54 -7.17
C LEU A 20 -6.83 -3.83 -6.90
N LEU A 21 -5.81 -4.12 -7.71
CA LEU A 21 -4.94 -5.27 -7.49
C LEU A 21 -4.19 -5.16 -6.14
N ARG A 22 -3.70 -3.96 -5.79
CA ARG A 22 -3.04 -3.72 -4.49
C ARG A 22 -4.01 -3.90 -3.33
N TRP A 23 -5.22 -3.37 -3.46
CA TRP A 23 -6.30 -3.54 -2.48
C TRP A 23 -6.60 -5.02 -2.26
N TRP A 24 -6.76 -5.78 -3.35
CA TRP A 24 -7.07 -7.20 -3.27
C TRP A 24 -5.93 -8.01 -2.63
N ILE A 25 -4.68 -7.75 -3.02
CA ILE A 25 -3.51 -8.39 -2.40
C ILE A 25 -3.42 -8.08 -0.90
N ALA A 26 -3.64 -6.83 -0.50
CA ALA A 26 -3.62 -6.44 0.92
C ALA A 26 -4.70 -7.19 1.72
N GLY A 27 -5.92 -7.29 1.18
CA GLY A 27 -7.01 -8.04 1.78
C GLY A 27 -6.72 -9.54 1.89
N MET A 28 -6.17 -10.15 0.84
CA MET A 28 -5.77 -11.56 0.88
C MET A 28 -4.66 -11.82 1.90
N CYS A 29 -3.63 -10.98 1.94
CA CYS A 29 -2.55 -11.14 2.92
C CYS A 29 -3.09 -11.03 4.34
N TYR A 30 -3.99 -10.08 4.60
CA TYR A 30 -4.66 -9.97 5.88
C TYR A 30 -5.51 -11.21 6.20
N PHE A 31 -6.23 -11.75 5.21
CA PHE A 31 -7.02 -12.95 5.41
C PHE A 31 -6.13 -14.16 5.77
N PHE A 32 -5.11 -14.45 4.98
CA PHE A 32 -4.24 -15.62 5.21
C PHE A 32 -3.36 -15.48 6.45
N ILE A 33 -2.83 -14.28 6.73
CA ILE A 33 -1.94 -14.08 7.89
C ILE A 33 -2.77 -13.83 9.15
N GLY A 34 -3.74 -12.92 9.08
CA GLY A 34 -4.57 -12.54 10.23
C GLY A 34 -5.52 -13.63 10.70
N PHE A 35 -6.06 -14.48 9.80
CA PHE A 35 -6.93 -15.60 10.19
C PHE A 35 -6.24 -16.96 10.08
N GLY A 36 -5.31 -17.12 9.15
CA GLY A 36 -4.70 -18.42 8.83
C GLY A 36 -3.40 -18.72 9.57
N THR A 37 -2.77 -17.75 10.25
CA THR A 37 -1.55 -18.00 11.03
C THR A 37 -1.80 -17.80 12.52
N GLN A 38 -1.00 -18.49 13.36
CA GLN A 38 -1.02 -18.28 14.81
C GLN A 38 -0.63 -16.84 15.20
N ALA A 39 -0.13 -16.01 14.27
CA ALA A 39 0.08 -14.58 14.48
C ALA A 39 -1.21 -13.77 14.67
N GLY A 40 -2.35 -14.24 14.17
CA GLY A 40 -3.66 -13.71 14.55
C GLY A 40 -4.18 -14.18 15.91
N LEU A 41 -3.56 -15.23 16.46
CA LEU A 41 -3.86 -15.79 17.79
C LEU A 41 -2.87 -15.29 18.87
N PHE A 42 -1.72 -14.74 18.47
CA PHE A 42 -0.74 -14.18 19.40
C PHE A 42 -1.28 -12.88 20.00
N ARG A 43 -1.17 -12.78 21.33
CA ARG A 43 -1.65 -11.67 22.15
C ARG A 43 -0.94 -10.33 21.89
N ASP A 44 0.16 -10.35 21.14
CA ASP A 44 1.03 -9.18 20.92
C ASP A 44 0.79 -8.52 19.55
N PRO A 45 0.23 -7.29 19.51
CA PRO A 45 -0.06 -6.58 18.27
C PRO A 45 1.16 -6.30 17.38
N ILE A 46 2.35 -6.24 17.97
CA ILE A 46 3.60 -5.97 17.26
C ILE A 46 3.96 -7.12 16.33
N ASP A 47 3.73 -8.36 16.75
CA ASP A 47 4.01 -9.55 15.93
C ASP A 47 3.09 -9.55 14.71
N LEU A 48 1.80 -9.24 14.90
CA LEU A 48 0.85 -9.10 13.79
C LEU A 48 1.31 -8.04 12.80
N ILE A 49 1.69 -6.84 13.28
CA ILE A 49 2.18 -5.75 12.40
C ILE A 49 3.44 -6.19 11.64
N PHE A 50 4.37 -6.86 12.31
CA PHE A 50 5.61 -7.32 11.72
C PHE A 50 5.37 -8.38 10.64
N PHE A 51 4.72 -9.50 10.98
CA PHE A 51 4.49 -10.61 10.06
C PHE A 51 3.59 -10.23 8.89
N LEU A 52 2.54 -9.46 9.15
CA LEU A 52 1.65 -8.97 8.10
C LEU A 52 2.34 -7.95 7.21
N GLY A 53 3.12 -7.02 7.80
CA GLY A 53 3.88 -6.02 7.07
C GLY A 53 4.93 -6.63 6.15
N VAL A 54 5.69 -7.60 6.66
CA VAL A 54 6.67 -8.37 5.88
C VAL A 54 5.98 -9.20 4.80
N GLY A 55 4.90 -9.90 5.15
CA GLY A 55 4.14 -10.71 4.20
C GLY A 55 3.60 -9.89 3.03
N ILE A 56 2.93 -8.77 3.32
CA ILE A 56 2.44 -7.85 2.27
C ILE A 56 3.61 -7.28 1.46
N GLY A 57 4.71 -6.89 2.10
CA GLY A 57 5.89 -6.36 1.41
C GLY A 57 6.49 -7.37 0.43
N LEU A 58 6.64 -8.63 0.84
CA LEU A 58 7.14 -9.71 0.00
C LEU A 58 6.21 -10.01 -1.17
N VAL A 59 4.90 -10.17 -0.92
CA VAL A 59 3.92 -10.38 -1.99
C VAL A 59 3.88 -9.19 -2.94
N THR A 60 4.07 -7.97 -2.42
CA THR A 60 4.15 -6.78 -3.27
C THR A 60 5.38 -6.83 -4.19
N ILE A 61 6.54 -7.27 -3.69
CA ILE A 61 7.76 -7.37 -4.49
C ILE A 61 7.69 -8.48 -5.53
N VAL A 62 7.16 -9.66 -5.15
CA VAL A 62 7.20 -10.88 -5.97
C VAL A 62 6.00 -10.98 -6.90
N VAL A 63 4.83 -10.51 -6.48
CA VAL A 63 3.57 -10.68 -7.21
C VAL A 63 3.09 -9.34 -7.76
N TYR A 64 2.89 -8.34 -6.90
CA TYR A 64 2.32 -7.07 -7.34
C TYR A 64 3.22 -6.35 -8.35
N ASN A 65 4.51 -6.18 -8.04
CA ASN A 65 5.41 -5.39 -8.88
C ASN A 65 5.55 -6.00 -10.30
N PRO A 66 5.80 -7.30 -10.48
CA PRO A 66 5.86 -7.88 -11.83
C PRO A 66 4.55 -7.76 -12.59
N ILE A 67 3.40 -8.00 -11.94
CA ILE A 67 2.09 -7.90 -12.59
C ILE A 67 1.79 -6.43 -12.94
N ALA A 68 2.00 -5.53 -11.99
CA ALA A 68 1.64 -4.13 -12.15
C ALA A 68 2.53 -3.43 -13.20
N TYR A 69 3.84 -3.67 -13.19
CA TYR A 69 4.77 -3.09 -14.17
C TYR A 69 4.89 -3.90 -15.47
N GLY A 70 4.38 -5.14 -15.51
CA GLY A 70 4.37 -5.99 -16.70
C GLY A 70 3.07 -5.91 -17.51
N MET A 71 1.92 -5.80 -16.84
CA MET A 71 0.60 -5.76 -17.50
C MET A 71 -0.04 -4.38 -17.58
N PHE A 72 0.36 -3.43 -16.71
CA PHE A 72 -0.22 -2.09 -16.68
C PHE A 72 0.81 -1.02 -17.03
N ASP A 73 0.42 -0.07 -17.88
CA ASP A 73 1.20 1.13 -18.11
C ASP A 73 0.99 2.10 -16.94
N ILE A 74 1.74 1.91 -15.87
CA ILE A 74 1.65 2.78 -14.69
C ILE A 74 2.25 4.13 -15.05
N VAL A 75 1.38 5.12 -15.22
CA VAL A 75 1.77 6.50 -15.46
C VAL A 75 1.88 7.23 -14.12
N LYS A 76 3.09 7.63 -13.74
CA LYS A 76 3.35 8.55 -12.63
C LYS A 76 3.86 9.87 -13.21
N ARG A 77 3.18 10.98 -12.91
CA ARG A 77 3.54 12.35 -13.37
C ARG A 77 3.78 12.45 -14.88
N GLY A 78 2.90 11.84 -15.68
CA GLY A 78 2.98 11.91 -17.15
C GLY A 78 4.08 11.07 -17.81
N GLN A 79 4.90 10.35 -17.04
CA GLN A 79 5.91 9.41 -17.56
C GLN A 79 5.52 7.96 -17.25
N ILE A 80 5.77 7.06 -18.20
CA ILE A 80 5.56 5.62 -18.04
C ILE A 80 6.65 5.10 -17.10
N SER A 81 6.28 4.75 -15.88
CA SER A 81 7.21 4.34 -14.82
C SER A 81 7.84 2.95 -15.08
N ASN A 82 7.35 2.20 -16.07
CA ASN A 82 7.80 0.82 -16.35
C ASN A 82 9.28 0.77 -16.77
N LYS A 83 9.78 1.74 -17.57
CA LYS A 83 11.18 1.74 -18.04
C LYS A 83 12.20 1.89 -16.89
N ALA A 84 11.91 2.79 -15.95
CA ALA A 84 12.77 3.04 -14.78
C ALA A 84 12.76 1.91 -13.74
N TYR A 85 11.90 0.90 -13.89
CA TYR A 85 11.92 -0.31 -13.05
C TYR A 85 12.91 -1.35 -13.60
N TYR A 86 12.91 -1.59 -14.92
CA TYR A 86 13.77 -2.58 -15.57
C TYR A 86 15.25 -2.14 -15.66
N GLU A 87 15.54 -0.84 -15.66
CA GLU A 87 16.92 -0.31 -15.78
C GLU A 87 17.68 -0.17 -14.44
N ARG A 88 17.12 -0.66 -13.32
CA ARG A 88 17.74 -0.49 -11.99
C ARG A 88 18.93 -1.42 -11.77
N LYS A 89 20.04 -0.88 -11.27
CA LYS A 89 21.20 -1.66 -10.81
C LYS A 89 20.81 -2.56 -9.62
N GLY A 90 21.42 -3.74 -9.51
CA GLY A 90 21.06 -4.76 -8.50
C GLY A 90 21.01 -4.24 -7.06
N TRP A 91 21.98 -3.42 -6.63
CA TRP A 91 21.99 -2.82 -5.30
C TRP A 91 20.85 -1.83 -5.07
N GLN A 92 20.54 -0.98 -6.06
CA GLN A 92 19.41 -0.06 -5.96
C GLN A 92 18.09 -0.83 -5.84
N ASN A 93 17.93 -1.90 -6.63
CA ASN A 93 16.76 -2.77 -6.54
C ASN A 93 16.62 -3.41 -5.15
N ALA A 94 17.71 -3.87 -4.54
CA ALA A 94 17.68 -4.40 -3.17
C ALA A 94 17.21 -3.36 -2.14
N ILE A 95 17.72 -2.11 -2.23
CA ILE A 95 17.27 -1.02 -1.37
C ILE A 95 15.78 -0.72 -1.56
N TYR A 96 15.30 -0.67 -2.81
CA TYR A 96 13.88 -0.43 -3.09
C TYR A 96 12.98 -1.54 -2.55
N ARG A 97 13.41 -2.81 -2.66
CA ARG A 97 12.71 -3.95 -2.09
C ARG A 97 12.62 -3.84 -0.57
N LEU A 98 13.74 -3.53 0.09
CA LEU A 98 13.76 -3.34 1.53
C LEU A 98 12.85 -2.18 1.97
N ALA A 99 12.91 -1.05 1.25
CA ALA A 99 12.05 0.09 1.49
C ALA A 99 10.55 -0.24 1.29
N GLU A 100 10.20 -1.10 0.33
CA GLU A 100 8.82 -1.55 0.14
C GLU A 100 8.32 -2.36 1.35
N ILE A 101 9.16 -3.24 1.91
CA ILE A 101 8.83 -3.99 3.13
C ILE A 101 8.62 -3.05 4.32
N PHE A 102 9.56 -2.13 4.56
CA PHE A 102 9.41 -1.14 5.63
C PHE A 102 8.17 -0.27 5.45
N LYS A 103 7.89 0.16 4.21
CA LYS A 103 6.68 0.91 3.90
C LYS A 103 5.44 0.09 4.23
N SER A 104 5.39 -1.19 3.83
CA SER A 104 4.27 -2.08 4.17
C SER A 104 4.09 -2.21 5.68
N MET A 105 5.15 -2.38 6.47
CA MET A 105 5.06 -2.42 7.93
C MET A 105 4.46 -1.14 8.52
N ILE A 106 4.91 0.04 8.06
CA ILE A 106 4.36 1.33 8.49
C ILE A 106 2.87 1.41 8.16
N LEU A 107 2.48 1.00 6.95
CA LEU A 107 1.07 1.01 6.52
C LEU A 107 0.20 0.09 7.38
N VAL A 108 0.67 -1.11 7.69
CA VAL A 108 -0.04 -2.03 8.60
C VAL A 108 -0.18 -1.41 9.98
N GLY A 109 0.89 -0.79 10.51
CA GLY A 109 0.85 -0.09 11.80
C GLY A 109 -0.16 1.05 11.81
N LEU A 110 -0.23 1.86 10.75
CA LEU A 110 -1.22 2.92 10.63
C LEU A 110 -2.64 2.36 10.63
N VAL A 111 -2.92 1.33 9.83
CA VAL A 111 -4.24 0.66 9.81
C VAL A 111 -4.60 0.13 11.19
N TYR A 112 -3.66 -0.52 11.87
CA TYR A 112 -3.87 -1.03 13.24
C TYR A 112 -4.25 0.10 14.21
N LEU A 113 -3.49 1.21 14.21
CA LEU A 113 -3.79 2.36 15.05
C LEU A 113 -5.17 2.97 14.74
N THR A 114 -5.59 2.97 13.48
CA THR A 114 -6.94 3.39 13.09
C THR A 114 -8.00 2.50 13.74
N TYR A 115 -7.86 1.18 13.62
CA TYR A 115 -8.80 0.24 14.24
C TYR A 115 -8.87 0.40 15.75
N GLN A 116 -7.73 0.56 16.43
CA GLN A 116 -7.70 0.78 17.88
C GLN A 116 -8.33 2.12 18.26
N GLY A 117 -8.03 3.19 17.52
CA GLY A 117 -8.61 4.51 17.74
C GLY A 117 -10.13 4.53 17.59
N PHE A 118 -10.66 3.87 16.55
CA PHE A 118 -12.11 3.75 16.35
C PHE A 118 -12.77 2.91 17.44
N ASN A 119 -12.19 1.78 17.83
CA ASN A 119 -12.73 0.96 18.92
C ASN A 119 -12.78 1.73 20.24
N LEU A 120 -11.71 2.47 20.58
CA LEU A 120 -11.67 3.30 21.78
C LEU A 120 -12.71 4.43 21.74
N LEU A 121 -12.87 5.10 20.60
CA LEU A 121 -13.87 6.14 20.42
C LEU A 121 -15.30 5.58 20.60
N LEU A 122 -15.59 4.44 19.99
CA LEU A 122 -16.90 3.79 20.10
C LEU A 122 -17.16 3.30 21.53
N ASN A 123 -16.15 2.74 22.21
CA ASN A 123 -16.26 2.37 23.62
C ASN A 123 -16.63 3.57 24.49
N GLN A 124 -16.02 4.73 24.26
CA GLN A 124 -16.35 5.96 24.98
C GLN A 124 -17.78 6.44 24.71
N ILE A 125 -18.23 6.39 23.45
CA ILE A 125 -19.60 6.82 23.07
C ILE A 125 -20.65 5.85 23.62
N CYS A 126 -20.37 4.54 23.62
CA CYS A 126 -21.29 3.50 24.05
C CYS A 126 -21.22 3.16 25.55
N GLY A 127 -20.32 3.80 26.31
CA GLY A 127 -20.11 3.52 27.73
C GLY A 127 -19.58 2.11 28.00
N LEU A 128 -18.82 1.53 27.06
CA LEU A 128 -18.26 0.19 27.14
C LEU A 128 -16.83 0.20 27.71
N PRO A 129 -16.36 -0.91 28.30
CA PRO A 129 -14.97 -1.04 28.73
C PRO A 129 -13.99 -0.81 27.58
N ALA A 130 -12.86 -0.14 27.85
CA ALA A 130 -11.88 0.23 26.84
C ALA A 130 -11.25 -0.96 26.09
N GLU A 131 -11.30 -2.15 26.67
CA GLU A 131 -10.77 -3.40 26.11
C GLU A 131 -11.75 -4.09 25.15
N THR A 132 -12.97 -3.57 25.03
CA THR A 132 -13.99 -4.16 24.16
C THR A 132 -13.63 -3.89 22.70
N VAL A 133 -13.53 -4.95 21.90
CA VAL A 133 -13.35 -4.84 20.45
C VAL A 133 -14.73 -4.88 19.79
N LEU A 134 -15.29 -3.71 19.46
CA LEU A 134 -16.57 -3.60 18.73
C LEU A 134 -16.42 -3.88 17.24
N ILE A 135 -15.37 -3.33 16.63
CA ILE A 135 -15.08 -3.49 15.21
C ILE A 135 -13.85 -4.38 15.10
N PRO A 136 -14.04 -5.69 14.90
CA PRO A 136 -12.92 -6.59 14.63
C PRO A 136 -12.28 -6.21 13.28
N GLY A 137 -10.99 -6.51 13.15
CA GLY A 137 -10.30 -6.33 11.88
C GLY A 137 -10.84 -7.33 10.85
N GLU A 138 -11.37 -6.82 9.74
CA GLU A 138 -11.87 -7.62 8.63
C GLU A 138 -11.04 -7.36 7.36
N PRO A 139 -10.90 -8.36 6.44
CA PRO A 139 -10.03 -8.24 5.28
C PRO A 139 -10.34 -7.05 4.36
N PHE A 140 -11.61 -6.74 4.16
CA PHE A 140 -12.03 -5.67 3.26
C PHE A 140 -11.82 -4.27 3.86
N GLY A 141 -12.17 -4.10 5.14
CA GLY A 141 -11.89 -2.86 5.87
C GLY A 141 -10.40 -2.59 5.97
N PHE A 142 -9.61 -3.62 6.29
CA PHE A 142 -8.15 -3.55 6.28
C PHE A 142 -7.60 -3.13 4.91
N ALA A 143 -8.01 -3.82 3.83
CA ALA A 143 -7.55 -3.51 2.48
C ALA A 143 -7.85 -2.06 2.07
N THR A 144 -9.02 -1.56 2.45
CA THR A 144 -9.47 -0.21 2.14
C THR A 144 -8.62 0.83 2.88
N LEU A 145 -8.45 0.68 4.19
CA LEU A 145 -7.59 1.56 4.98
C LEU A 145 -6.14 1.48 4.51
N TYR A 146 -5.63 0.29 4.21
CA TYR A 146 -4.30 0.08 3.68
C TYR A 146 -4.09 0.85 2.36
N LEU A 147 -5.05 0.78 1.43
CA LEU A 147 -4.96 1.49 0.16
C LEU A 147 -5.01 3.01 0.37
N ILE A 148 -5.88 3.50 1.25
CA ILE A 148 -5.99 4.92 1.60
C ILE A 148 -4.66 5.42 2.17
N TYR A 149 -4.09 4.74 3.16
CA TYR A 149 -2.79 5.11 3.72
C TYR A 149 -1.66 4.98 2.71
N TYR A 150 -1.69 3.97 1.83
CA TYR A 150 -0.70 3.84 0.77
C TYR A 150 -0.70 5.06 -0.16
N GLN A 151 -1.87 5.55 -0.54
CA GLN A 151 -2.02 6.75 -1.36
C GLN A 151 -1.54 7.99 -0.60
N MET A 152 -1.90 8.15 0.68
CA MET A 152 -1.42 9.26 1.51
C MET A 152 0.10 9.27 1.66
N VAL A 153 0.70 8.16 2.09
CA VAL A 153 2.15 8.04 2.29
C VAL A 153 2.91 8.25 0.98
N SER A 154 2.40 7.68 -0.12
CA SER A 154 3.03 7.88 -1.43
C SER A 154 2.89 9.32 -1.93
N GLY A 155 1.72 9.95 -1.72
CA GLY A 155 1.50 11.36 -2.04
C GLY A 155 2.40 12.30 -1.24
N LEU A 156 2.52 12.07 0.07
CA LEU A 156 3.42 12.82 0.96
C LEU A 156 4.88 12.71 0.51
N ALA A 157 5.35 11.49 0.24
CA ALA A 157 6.72 11.27 -0.25
C ALA A 157 6.98 12.00 -1.58
N ASP A 158 5.98 12.00 -2.46
CA ASP A 158 6.04 12.69 -3.75
C ASP A 158 6.10 14.23 -3.56
N THR A 159 5.31 14.80 -2.64
CA THR A 159 5.34 16.23 -2.30
C THR A 159 6.69 16.65 -1.69
N VAL A 160 7.22 15.86 -0.75
CA VAL A 160 8.52 16.12 -0.12
C VAL A 160 9.64 16.12 -1.16
N ARG A 161 9.59 15.20 -2.12
CA ARG A 161 10.56 15.12 -3.21
C ARG A 161 10.50 16.34 -4.14
N GLU A 162 9.30 16.86 -4.43
CA GLU A 162 9.15 18.09 -5.21
C GLU A 162 9.69 19.31 -4.47
N ALA A 163 9.40 19.43 -3.18
CA ALA A 163 9.93 20.52 -2.36
C ALA A 163 11.47 20.52 -2.33
N ARG A 164 12.08 19.33 -2.20
CA ARG A 164 13.54 19.17 -2.22
C ARG A 164 14.15 19.49 -3.59
N GLY A 165 13.46 19.15 -4.69
CA GLY A 165 13.90 19.47 -6.05
C GLY A 165 13.86 20.98 -6.34
N LYS A 166 12.86 21.70 -5.81
CA LYS A 166 12.76 23.16 -5.95
C LYS A 166 13.75 23.92 -5.07
N GLY A 167 14.02 23.43 -3.85
CA GLY A 167 15.02 24.03 -2.96
C GLY A 167 16.47 23.93 -3.46
N GLY A 168 16.76 22.96 -4.34
CA GLY A 168 18.07 22.84 -4.99
C GLY A 168 18.29 23.80 -6.16
N GLN A 169 17.23 24.42 -6.71
CA GLN A 169 17.32 25.37 -7.82
C GLN A 169 17.31 26.85 -7.37
N GLN A 170 17.15 27.11 -6.08
CA GLN A 170 17.20 28.47 -5.51
C GLN A 170 18.56 28.85 -4.92
N HIS A 171 19.56 27.96 -5.03
CA HIS A 171 20.92 28.15 -4.50
C HIS A 171 22.01 28.12 -5.59
N GLU A 172 21.64 28.27 -6.86
CA GLU A 172 22.53 28.64 -7.97
C GLU A 172 22.11 30.01 -8.54
#